data_AF-A0A3N9VP59-F1
#
_entry.id   AF-A0A3N9VP59-F1
#
_cell.length_a   1.000
_cell.length_b   1.000
_cell.length_c   1.000
_cell.angle_alpha   90.00
_cell.angle_beta   90.00
_cell.angle_gamma   90.00
#
_symmetry.space_group_name_H-M   'P 1'
#
loop_
_entity.id
_entity.type
_entity.pdbx_description
1 polymer ?
#
loop_
_entity_poly.entity_id
_entity_poly.type
_entity_poly.pdbx_seq_one_letter_code
_entity_poly.pdbx_strand_id
1 'polypeptide(L)' 'MKKDMIRKALEKVSAMPLDQAAELLNIRVPDILKLIRSGQIESISFGGGEVNGVTLSSFLDYQEKIVA' A
#
# COMPACT_ATOMS: atom_id res chain seq x y z
N MET A 1 -7.32 10.11 -21.44
CA MET A 1 -5.92 10.00 -21.90
C MET A 1 -4.92 10.68 -20.96
N LYS A 2 -4.76 12.02 -20.91
CA LYS A 2 -3.77 12.65 -19.99
C LYS A 2 -4.10 12.53 -18.50
N LYS A 3 -5.38 12.65 -18.11
CA LYS A 3 -5.82 12.51 -16.70
C LYS A 3 -5.61 11.10 -16.12
N ASP A 4 -5.74 10.06 -16.95
CA ASP A 4 -5.56 8.67 -16.51
C ASP A 4 -4.09 8.33 -16.21
N MET A 5 -3.17 8.90 -16.99
CA MET A 5 -1.73 8.75 -16.74
C MET A 5 -1.31 9.47 -15.46
N ILE A 6 -1.86 10.67 -15.20
CA ILE A 6 -1.59 11.44 -13.98
C ILE A 6 -2.17 10.72 -12.76
N ARG A 7 -3.38 10.17 -12.86
CA ARG A 7 -3.99 9.37 -11.77
C ARG A 7 -3.15 8.13 -11.45
N LYS A 8 -2.74 7.35 -12.45
CA LYS A 8 -1.87 6.18 -12.25
C LYS A 8 -0.49 6.55 -11.69
N ALA A 9 0.06 7.70 -12.10
CA ALA A 9 1.30 8.20 -11.52
C ALA A 9 1.10 8.66 -10.07
N LEU A 10 -0.01 9.33 -9.76
CA LEU A 10 -0.37 9.73 -8.40
C LEU A 10 -0.65 8.52 -7.52
N GLU A 11 -1.29 7.46 -8.00
CA GLU A 11 -1.53 6.21 -7.24
C GLU A 11 -0.22 5.47 -6.93
N LYS A 12 0.77 5.55 -7.83
CA LYS A 12 2.12 5.02 -7.60
C LYS A 12 2.97 5.87 -6.64
N VAL A 13 2.68 7.16 -6.53
CA VAL A 13 3.41 8.10 -5.65
C VAL A 13 2.67 8.33 -4.33
N SER A 14 1.37 8.02 -4.29
CA SER A 14 0.53 8.09 -3.10
C SER A 14 0.82 6.89 -2.23
N ALA A 15 1.03 7.19 -0.96
CA ALA A 15 1.49 6.23 -0.02
C ALA A 15 0.68 6.36 1.26
N MET A 16 0.36 5.20 1.83
CA MET A 16 -0.48 5.09 3.01
C MET A 16 0.39 4.59 4.17
N PRO A 17 0.38 5.28 5.32
CA PRO A 17 1.03 4.79 6.54
C PRO A 17 0.58 3.37 6.93
N LEU A 18 1.49 2.58 7.53
CA LEU A 18 1.23 1.18 7.87
C LEU A 18 0.09 1.00 8.87
N ASP A 19 -0.06 1.91 9.82
CA ASP A 19 -1.13 1.96 10.81
C ASP A 19 -2.49 2.19 10.15
N GLN A 20 -2.58 3.12 9.21
CA GLN A 20 -3.79 3.36 8.43
C GLN A 20 -4.15 2.14 7.55
N ALA A 21 -3.17 1.52 6.90
CA ALA A 21 -3.38 0.30 6.11
C ALA A 21 -3.88 -0.87 6.99
N ALA A 22 -3.32 -1.00 8.19
CA ALA A 22 -3.73 -1.99 9.18
C ALA A 22 -5.18 -1.77 9.64
N GLU A 23 -5.55 -0.52 9.93
CA GLU A 23 -6.91 -0.13 10.30
C GLU A 23 -7.93 -0.49 9.21
N LEU A 24 -7.64 -0.14 7.95
CA LEU A 24 -8.54 -0.42 6.82
C LEU A 24 -8.75 -1.91 6.54
N LEU A 25 -7.75 -2.74 6.82
CA LEU A 25 -7.86 -4.20 6.72
C LEU A 25 -8.34 -4.87 8.00
N ASN A 26 -8.56 -4.11 9.08
CA ASN A 26 -8.88 -4.62 10.41
C ASN A 26 -7.87 -5.69 10.90
N ILE A 27 -6.58 -5.45 10.67
CA ILE A 27 -5.47 -6.30 11.12
C ILE A 27 -4.43 -5.46 11.88
N ARG A 28 -3.34 -6.08 12.34
CA ARG A 28 -2.26 -5.37 13.04
C ARG A 28 -1.13 -5.01 12.08
N VAL A 29 -0.38 -3.96 12.38
CA VAL A 29 0.82 -3.55 11.62
C VAL A 29 1.82 -4.69 11.38
N PRO A 30 2.14 -5.58 12.36
CA PRO A 30 3.01 -6.73 12.10
C PRO A 30 2.50 -7.68 11.01
N ASP A 31 1.18 -7.76 10.83
CA ASP A 31 0.56 -8.58 9.80
C ASP A 31 0.64 -7.89 8.42
N ILE A 32 0.51 -6.56 8.35
CA ILE A 32 0.86 -5.78 7.13
C ILE A 32 2.32 -6.01 6.73
N LEU A 33 3.26 -5.97 7.68
CA LEU A 33 4.67 -6.25 7.41
C LEU A 33 4.91 -7.68 6.89
N LYS A 34 4.07 -8.66 7.26
CA LYS A 34 4.13 -10.01 6.65
C LYS A 34 3.67 -9.98 5.20
N LEU A 35 2.59 -9.25 4.88
CA LEU A 35 2.10 -9.09 3.51
C LEU A 35 3.13 -8.41 2.60
N ILE A 36 3.86 -7.42 3.15
CA ILE A 36 4.98 -6.78 2.44
C ILE A 36 6.10 -7.79 2.18
N ARG A 37 6.52 -8.54 3.21
CA ARG A 37 7.57 -9.55 3.08
C ARG A 37 7.21 -10.70 2.14
N SER A 38 5.93 -11.04 2.02
CA SER A 38 5.44 -12.05 1.07
C SER A 38 5.25 -11.50 -0.34
N GLY A 39 5.46 -10.19 -0.56
CA GLY A 39 5.29 -9.54 -1.86
C GLY A 39 3.83 -9.33 -2.27
N GLN A 40 2.90 -9.45 -1.34
CA GLN A 40 1.47 -9.26 -1.62
C GLN A 40 1.08 -7.78 -1.67
N ILE A 41 1.81 -6.93 -0.95
CA ILE A 41 1.64 -5.47 -0.93
C ILE A 41 3.04 -4.84 -1.07
N GLU A 42 3.16 -3.79 -1.87
CA GLU A 42 4.43 -3.08 -2.03
C GLU A 42 4.62 -2.04 -0.92
N SER A 43 5.80 -2.01 -0.33
CA SER A 43 6.18 -1.01 0.66
C SER A 43 6.70 0.28 0.04
N ILE A 44 6.60 1.37 0.80
CA ILE A 44 7.27 2.65 0.51
C ILE A 44 7.85 3.25 1.80
N SER A 45 8.92 4.03 1.64
CA SER A 45 9.62 4.72 2.72
C SER A 45 9.49 6.25 2.55
N PHE A 46 8.89 6.92 3.52
CA PHE A 46 8.73 8.39 3.57
C PHE A 46 9.99 9.15 4.03
N GLY A 47 11.07 8.44 4.35
CA GLY A 47 12.35 9.02 4.74
C GLY A 47 13.25 8.00 5.46
N GLY A 48 14.57 8.09 5.25
CA GLY A 48 15.55 7.45 6.13
C GLY A 48 15.70 5.92 6.05
N GLY A 49 15.12 5.25 5.05
CA GLY A 49 15.38 3.82 4.77
C GLY A 49 14.52 2.82 5.56
N GLU A 50 13.66 3.28 6.47
CA GLU A 50 12.69 2.42 7.14
C GLU A 50 11.38 2.30 6.32
N VAL A 51 10.81 1.10 6.28
CA VAL A 51 9.47 0.89 5.68
C VAL A 51 8.43 1.42 6.65
N ASN A 52 7.76 2.50 6.27
CA ASN A 52 6.76 3.18 7.08
C ASN A 52 5.44 3.43 6.35
N GLY A 53 5.30 2.90 5.12
CA GLY A 53 4.04 2.86 4.41
C GLY A 53 3.95 1.77 3.36
N VAL A 54 2.80 1.72 2.70
CA VAL A 54 2.51 0.91 1.50
C VAL A 54 2.16 1.81 0.33
N THR A 55 2.42 1.35 -0.89
CA THR A 55 1.90 2.04 -2.08
C THR A 55 0.38 1.86 -2.14
N LEU A 56 -0.35 2.95 -2.42
CA LEU A 56 -1.81 2.89 -2.41
C LEU A 56 -2.34 1.92 -3.49
N SER A 57 -1.70 1.89 -4.66
CA SER A 57 -2.09 0.99 -5.75
C SER A 57 -1.99 -0.48 -5.36
N SER A 58 -0.87 -0.93 -4.79
CA SER A 58 -0.69 -2.35 -4.43
C SER A 58 -1.62 -2.78 -3.30
N PHE A 59 -1.92 -1.86 -2.37
CA PHE A 59 -2.87 -2.09 -1.30
C PHE A 59 -4.30 -2.29 -1.84
N LEU A 60 -4.74 -1.44 -2.77
CA LEU A 60 -6.06 -1.58 -3.41
C LEU A 60 -6.17 -2.88 -4.22
N ASP A 61 -5.13 -3.22 -5.00
CA ASP A 61 -5.08 -4.49 -5.74
C ASP A 61 -5.16 -5.71 -4.80
N TYR A 62 -4.59 -5.62 -3.60
CA TYR A 62 -4.70 -6.67 -2.59
C TYR A 62 -6.12 -6.73 -2.01
N GLN A 63 -6.73 -5.59 -1.70
CA GLN A 63 -8.10 -5.53 -1.19
C GLN A 63 -9.11 -6.14 -2.16
N GLU A 64 -8.99 -5.84 -3.45
CA GLU A 64 -9.87 -6.44 -4.47
C GLU A 64 -9.77 -7.98 -4.50
N LYS A 65 -8.56 -8.52 -4.31
CA LYS A 65 -8.34 -9.99 -4.32
C LYS A 65 -8.90 -10.73 -3.10
N ILE A 66 -9.05 -10.06 -1.95
CA ILE A 66 -9.58 -10.69 -0.74
C ILE A 66 -11.09 -10.49 -0.57
N VAL A 67 -11.67 -9.52 -1.28
CA VAL A 67 -13.11 -9.25 -1.28
C VAL A 67 -13.83 -10.04 -2.39
N ALA A 68 -13.15 -10.34 -3.49
CA ALA A 68 -13.66 -11.20 -4.57
C ALA A 68 -13.69 -12.69 -4.19
#